data_AF-A0A1C6L9X3-F1
#
_entry.id   AF-A0A1C6L9X3-F1
#
_cell.length_a   1.000
_cell.length_b   1.000
_cell.length_c   1.000
_cell.angle_alpha   90.00
_cell.angle_beta   90.00
_cell.angle_gamma   90.00
#
_symmetry.space_group_name_H-M   'P 1'
#
loop_
_entity.id
_entity.type
_entity.pdbx_description
1 polymer ?
#
loop_
_entity_poly.entity_id
_entity_poly.type
_entity_poly.pdbx_seq_one_letter_code
_entity_poly.pdbx_strand_id
1 'polypeptide(L)' 'MEMVIKMHKIKNGAKISIGSDFKSLIFTVEHHFNWFQKLMMKWCFGFKVEDYDEE' A
#
# COMPACT_ATOMS: atom_id res chain seq x y z
N MET A 1 24.14 13.10 -20.51
CA MET A 1 22.98 12.20 -20.61
C MET A 1 22.28 12.26 -19.26
N GLU A 2 21.26 13.10 -19.14
CA GLU A 2 20.51 13.24 -17.89
C GLU A 2 19.72 11.94 -17.66
N MET A 3 20.00 11.26 -16.54
CA MET A 3 19.15 10.16 -16.09
C MET A 3 17.85 10.77 -15.55
N VAL A 4 16.84 10.83 -16.40
CA VAL A 4 15.47 11.12 -15.95
C VAL A 4 14.99 9.90 -15.18
N ILE A 5 15.14 9.93 -13.85
CA ILE A 5 14.49 8.97 -12.96
C ILE A 5 12.98 9.26 -13.05
N LYS A 6 12.28 8.56 -13.94
CA LYS A 6 10.82 8.55 -13.93
C LYS A 6 10.37 7.83 -12.68
N MET A 7 10.15 8.58 -11.59
CA MET A 7 9.39 8.06 -10.47
C MET A 7 7.99 7.71 -10.99
N HIS A 8 7.67 6.42 -11.03
CA HIS A 8 6.35 5.96 -11.39
C HIS A 8 5.39 6.46 -10.31
N LYS A 9 4.42 7.28 -10.73
CA LYS A 9 3.37 7.77 -9.85
C LYS A 9 2.35 6.66 -9.63
N ILE A 10 2.03 6.39 -8.38
CA ILE A 10 1.11 5.35 -7.98
C ILE A 10 -0.29 5.98 -8.00
N LYS A 11 -0.92 5.95 -9.18
CA LYS A 11 -2.21 6.63 -9.39
C LYS A 11 -3.41 5.96 -8.73
N ASN A 12 -3.31 4.69 -8.33
CA ASN A 12 -4.44 3.93 -7.76
C ASN A 12 -3.95 2.70 -7.00
N GLY A 13 -3.01 2.92 -6.10
CA GLY A 13 -2.36 1.85 -5.34
C GLY A 13 -3.02 1.60 -3.99
N ALA A 14 -2.34 0.79 -3.18
CA ALA A 14 -2.69 0.59 -1.80
C ALA A 14 -1.46 0.67 -0.91
N LYS A 15 -1.66 1.21 0.29
CA LYS A 15 -0.70 1.21 1.37
C LYS A 15 -0.99 0.02 2.28
N ILE A 16 -0.01 -0.87 2.43
CA ILE A 16 -0.11 -2.05 3.29
C ILE A 16 0.78 -1.84 4.51
N SER A 17 0.22 -1.98 5.70
CA SER A 17 0.92 -1.88 6.97
C SER A 17 0.80 -3.20 7.75
N ILE A 18 1.94 -3.70 8.24
CA ILE A 18 2.06 -4.96 8.98
C ILE A 18 2.77 -4.66 10.31
N GLY A 19 2.22 -5.15 11.43
CA GLY A 19 2.79 -4.95 12.76
C GLY A 19 2.12 -3.82 13.57
N SER A 20 2.70 -3.49 14.72
CA SER A 20 2.20 -2.46 15.64
C SER A 20 3.02 -1.17 15.55
N ASP A 21 2.49 -0.07 16.07
CA ASP A 21 2.96 1.32 15.87
C ASP A 21 4.49 1.53 15.92
N PHE A 22 5.20 0.85 16.85
CA PHE A 22 6.65 0.99 17.02
C PHE A 22 7.51 0.03 16.18
N LYS A 23 6.92 -1.00 15.57
CA LYS A 23 7.58 -1.99 14.71
C LYS A 23 6.66 -2.38 13.56
N SER A 24 6.38 -1.39 12.70
CA SER A 24 5.54 -1.60 11.51
C SER A 24 6.39 -1.63 10.24
N LEU A 25 6.02 -2.53 9.33
CA LEU A 25 6.47 -2.52 7.94
C LEU A 25 5.38 -1.89 7.10
N ILE A 26 5.74 -0.84 6.36
CA ILE A 26 4.83 -0.12 5.47
C ILE A 26 5.38 -0.21 4.06
N PHE A 27 4.57 -0.66 3.12
CA PHE A 27 4.91 -0.66 1.70
C PHE A 27 3.70 -0.27 0.86
N THR A 28 3.99 0.35 -0.28
CA THR A 28 2.98 0.76 -1.26
C THR A 28 3.06 -0.17 -2.46
N VAL A 29 1.89 -0.55 -2.98
CA VAL A 29 1.78 -1.35 -4.21
C VAL A 29 0.89 -0.62 -5.21
N GLU A 30 1.23 -0.71 -6.50
CA GLU A 30 0.40 -0.23 -7.61
C GLU A 30 -0.76 -1.21 -7.89
N HIS A 31 -1.48 -1.63 -6.85
CA HIS A 31 -2.64 -2.49 -6.95
C HIS A 31 -3.79 -1.94 -6.12
N HIS A 32 -4.94 -1.78 -6.77
CA HIS A 32 -6.17 -1.39 -6.11
C HIS A 32 -6.90 -2.62 -5.56
N PHE A 33 -7.03 -2.70 -4.23
CA PHE A 33 -7.82 -3.72 -3.57
C PHE A 33 -9.26 -3.24 -3.34
N ASN A 34 -10.23 -4.07 -3.70
CA ASN A 34 -11.61 -3.81 -3.35
C ASN A 34 -11.85 -4.01 -1.84
N TRP A 35 -13.00 -3.55 -1.35
CA TRP A 35 -13.35 -3.62 0.07
C TRP A 35 -13.31 -5.04 0.65
N PHE A 36 -13.79 -6.04 -0.10
CA PHE A 36 -13.79 -7.42 0.37
C PHE A 36 -12.37 -7.98 0.48
N GLN A 37 -11.49 -7.68 -0.48
CA GLN A 37 -10.07 -8.06 -0.43
C GLN A 37 -9.36 -7.42 0.76
N LYS A 38 -9.60 -6.12 1.02
CA LYS A 38 -9.06 -5.41 2.20
C LYS A 38 -9.54 -6.07 3.50
N LEU A 39 -10.81 -6.42 3.58
CA LEU A 39 -11.38 -7.10 4.75
C LEU A 39 -10.72 -8.47 4.97
N MET A 40 -10.56 -9.26 3.91
CA MET A 40 -9.89 -10.56 3.97
C MET A 40 -8.43 -10.44 4.41
N MET A 41 -7.68 -9.46 3.89
CA MET A 41 -6.28 -9.25 4.29
C MET A 41 -6.15 -8.90 5.77
N LYS A 42 -7.09 -8.11 6.31
CA LYS A 42 -7.15 -7.80 7.73
C LYS A 42 -7.49 -9.04 8.57
N TRP A 43 -8.49 -9.82 8.16
CA TRP A 43 -8.94 -10.99 8.92
C TRP A 43 -7.95 -12.16 8.89
N CYS A 44 -7.40 -12.48 7.72
CA CYS A 44 -6.53 -13.64 7.55
C CYS A 44 -5.08 -13.37 8.00
N PHE A 45 -4.59 -12.14 7.85
CA PHE A 45 -3.18 -11.83 8.04
C PHE A 45 -2.91 -10.66 8.99
N GLY A 46 -3.96 -9.99 9.49
CA GLY A 46 -3.81 -8.81 10.34
C GLY A 46 -3.25 -7.59 9.60
N PHE A 47 -3.27 -7.59 8.27
CA PHE A 47 -2.72 -6.49 7.48
C PHE A 47 -3.70 -5.33 7.42
N LYS A 48 -3.20 -4.11 7.61
CA LYS A 48 -3.97 -2.90 7.36
C LYS A 48 -3.73 -2.46 5.92
N VAL A 49 -4.78 -2.44 5.12
CA VAL A 49 -4.72 -2.06 3.70
C VAL A 49 -5.60 -0.85 3.48
N GLU A 50 -4.99 0.25 3.07
CA GLU A 50 -5.62 1.54 2.84
C GLU A 50 -5.40 1.96 1.38
N ASP A 51 -6.32 2.75 0.83
CA ASP A 51 -6.10 3.35 -0.48
C ASP A 51 -4.87 4.26 -0.40
N TYR A 52 -4.02 4.16 -1.42
CA TYR A 52 -2.88 5.05 -1.52
C TYR A 52 -3.34 6.38 -2.09
N ASP A 53 -3.34 7.41 -1.25
CA ASP A 53 -3.51 8.80 -1.68
C ASP A 53 -2.12 9.44 -1.86
N GLU A 54 -1.94 10.19 -2.95
CA GLU A 54 -0.67 10.84 -3.31
C GLU A 54 -0.49 12.22 -2.64
N GLU A 55 -1.40 12.62 -1.73
CA GLU A 55 -1.30 13.88 -0.96
C GLU A 55 -0.07 13.97 -0.04
#